data_AF-A0AAV5KSH4-F1
#
_entry.id   AF-A0AAV5KSH4-F1
#
_cell.length_a   1.000
_cell.length_b   1.000
_cell.length_c   1.000
_cell.angle_alpha   90.00
_cell.angle_beta   90.00
_cell.angle_gamma   90.00
#
_symmetry.space_group_name_H-M   'P 1'
#
loop_
_entity.id
_entity.type
_entity.pdbx_description
1 polymer ?
#
loop_
_entity_poly.entity_id
_entity_poly.type
_entity_poly.pdbx_seq_one_letter_code
_entity_poly.pdbx_strand_id
1 'polypeptide(L)'
;MHQEYSVLDYKEKVVDGFYDVYGPSTNSALQGKMLSLADLETNLGNYGFEVVIVNRTIDPVLEELMQIAHCIALDYPASNVSVLVQKLAEFVTGHMGGPVKDADIMLARWMDRSMELRTSLHTSLLPIGSINIGLSRHHALLFKVLADNIKLPCRLVKGSHYTGVEDDAVNMVRLEDERDFLVDLMAAPGTLIPADIFSAKDTALKSYNPSLSKIPTI
;
A
#
# COMPACT_ATOMS: atom_id res chain seq x y z
N MET A 1 17.00 2.96 -6.20
CA MET A 1 16.46 2.50 -7.49
C MET A 1 14.97 2.83 -7.49
N HIS A 2 14.47 3.49 -8.53
CA HIS A 2 13.03 3.71 -8.70
C HIS A 2 12.34 2.36 -8.86
N GLN A 3 11.42 2.01 -7.95
CA GLN A 3 10.65 0.78 -8.08
C GLN A 3 9.21 1.15 -8.39
N GLU A 4 8.92 1.29 -9.67
CA GLU A 4 7.56 1.31 -10.18
C GLU A 4 7.06 -0.14 -10.11
N TYR A 5 6.49 -0.52 -8.96
CA TYR A 5 5.92 -1.85 -8.79
C TYR A 5 4.41 -1.75 -8.93
N SER A 6 3.85 -2.62 -9.76
CA SER A 6 2.42 -2.96 -9.68
C SER A 6 2.17 -4.05 -8.65
N VAL A 7 3.18 -4.90 -8.41
CA VAL A 7 3.12 -6.04 -7.49
C VAL A 7 4.50 -6.23 -6.84
N LEU A 8 4.51 -6.46 -5.52
CA LEU A 8 5.60 -7.14 -4.81
C LEU A 8 5.07 -8.51 -4.37
N ASP A 9 5.61 -9.57 -4.93
CA ASP A 9 5.16 -10.94 -4.70
C ASP A 9 5.62 -11.50 -3.34
N TYR A 10 5.15 -12.68 -2.95
CA TYR A 10 5.44 -13.31 -1.65
C TYR A 10 6.94 -13.53 -1.38
N LYS A 11 7.76 -13.65 -2.43
CA LYS A 11 9.21 -13.85 -2.33
C LYS A 11 9.98 -12.54 -2.27
N GLU A 12 9.36 -11.44 -2.68
CA GLU A 12 9.97 -10.13 -2.73
C GLU A 12 9.76 -9.43 -1.40
N LYS A 13 10.78 -8.67 -0.99
CA LYS A 13 10.76 -7.93 0.28
C LYS A 13 11.01 -6.46 0.03
N VAL A 14 10.38 -5.62 0.83
CA VAL A 14 10.73 -4.22 0.91
C VAL A 14 12.05 -4.10 1.69
N VAL A 15 13.03 -3.41 1.10
CA VAL A 15 14.38 -3.23 1.65
C VAL A 15 14.69 -1.75 1.85
N ASP A 16 15.70 -1.44 2.66
CA ASP A 16 16.14 -0.05 2.86
C ASP A 16 16.50 0.60 1.52
N GLY A 17 16.00 1.82 1.32
CA GLY A 17 16.14 2.57 0.07
C GLY A 17 15.03 2.31 -0.95
N PHE A 18 14.08 1.42 -0.64
CA PHE A 18 12.81 1.34 -1.37
C PHE A 18 12.02 2.64 -1.18
N TYR A 19 11.40 3.12 -2.24
CA TYR A 19 10.51 4.28 -2.17
C TYR A 19 9.33 4.11 -3.12
N ASP A 20 8.24 4.77 -2.77
CA ASP A 20 7.01 4.83 -3.53
C ASP A 20 6.72 6.28 -3.93
N VAL A 21 6.24 6.51 -5.15
CA VAL A 21 5.94 7.84 -5.69
C VAL A 21 4.46 7.89 -6.05
N TYR A 22 3.77 8.92 -5.57
CA TYR A 22 2.37 9.18 -5.89
C TYR A 22 2.20 10.62 -6.38
N GLY A 23 1.39 10.86 -7.41
CA GLY A 23 0.99 12.23 -7.78
C GLY A 23 0.23 12.27 -9.09
N PRO A 24 -0.27 13.46 -9.49
CA PRO A 24 -1.17 13.59 -10.62
C PRO A 24 -0.50 13.07 -11.90
N SER A 25 -1.15 12.10 -12.53
CA SER A 25 -0.78 11.56 -13.83
C SER A 25 -1.00 12.59 -14.95
N THR A 26 -0.23 13.67 -14.99
CA THR A 26 -0.18 14.58 -16.16
C THR A 26 1.13 15.39 -16.20
N ASN A 27 2.19 14.74 -16.66
CA ASN A 27 3.05 15.32 -17.68
C ASN A 27 3.75 14.17 -18.40
N SER A 28 3.36 13.91 -19.65
CA SER A 28 3.99 12.89 -20.50
C SER A 28 5.50 13.12 -20.73
N ALA A 29 6.03 14.27 -20.27
CA ALA A 29 7.46 14.59 -20.27
C ALA A 29 8.26 13.89 -19.14
N LEU A 30 7.60 13.47 -18.05
CA LEU A 30 8.23 12.74 -16.94
C LEU A 30 8.02 11.23 -17.02
N GLN A 31 7.08 10.76 -17.83
CA GLN A 31 6.71 9.35 -18.03
C GLN A 31 7.82 8.49 -18.69
N GLY A 32 9.04 9.01 -18.84
CA GLY A 32 10.20 8.27 -19.34
C GLY A 32 11.54 8.71 -18.75
N LYS A 33 11.55 9.66 -17.81
CA LYS A 33 12.78 10.12 -17.15
C LYS A 33 12.74 9.65 -15.70
N MET A 34 13.44 8.56 -15.42
CA MET A 34 13.67 8.03 -14.08
C MET A 34 14.24 9.15 -13.19
N LEU A 35 13.41 9.73 -12.31
CA LEU A 35 13.85 10.69 -11.32
C LEU A 35 14.63 9.91 -10.25
N SER A 36 15.91 10.23 -10.10
CA SER A 36 16.73 9.65 -9.03
C SER A 36 16.33 10.25 -7.67
N LEU A 37 16.69 9.57 -6.58
CA LEU A 37 16.50 10.10 -5.21
C LEU A 37 17.12 11.50 -5.06
N ALA A 38 18.29 11.74 -5.67
CA ALA A 38 18.95 13.04 -5.67
C ALA A 38 18.16 14.12 -6.46
N ASP A 39 17.43 13.74 -7.51
CA ASP A 39 16.58 14.66 -8.27
C ASP A 39 15.32 15.06 -7.46
N LEU A 40 14.79 14.13 -6.66
CA LEU A 40 13.66 14.36 -5.76
C LEU A 40 14.06 15.23 -4.55
N GLU A 41 15.27 15.03 -4.04
CA GLU A 41 15.86 15.83 -2.95
C GLU A 41 16.23 17.27 -3.37
N THR A 42 16.41 17.54 -4.66
CA THR A 42 16.79 18.88 -5.16
C THR A 42 15.61 19.73 -5.64
N ASN A 43 14.42 19.12 -5.80
CA ASN A 43 13.21 19.73 -6.37
C ASN A 43 12.02 19.71 -5.39
N LEU A 44 12.33 19.73 -4.09
CA LEU A 44 11.40 19.60 -2.96
C LEU A 44 10.43 20.80 -2.92
N GLY A 45 9.20 20.58 -3.42
CA GLY A 45 8.06 21.47 -3.16
C GLY A 45 7.23 21.90 -4.36
N ASN A 46 7.70 21.76 -5.60
CA ASN A 46 7.06 22.43 -6.75
C ASN A 46 6.27 21.52 -7.71
N TYR A 47 6.32 20.20 -7.54
CA TYR A 47 5.83 19.27 -8.58
C TYR A 47 4.55 18.50 -8.23
N GLY A 48 3.99 18.67 -7.01
CA GLY A 48 2.71 18.03 -6.65
C GLY A 48 2.76 16.51 -6.48
N PHE A 49 3.97 15.91 -6.43
CA PHE A 49 4.18 14.50 -6.12
C PHE A 49 4.53 14.31 -4.63
N GLU A 50 4.14 13.16 -4.12
CA GLU A 50 4.44 12.61 -2.81
C GLU A 50 5.43 11.46 -2.99
N VAL A 51 6.47 11.42 -2.16
CA VAL A 51 7.43 10.32 -2.15
C VAL A 51 7.52 9.77 -0.75
N VAL A 52 7.28 8.47 -0.61
CA VAL A 52 7.37 7.74 0.66
C VAL A 52 8.57 6.82 0.62
N ILE A 53 9.48 6.91 1.58
CA ILE A 53 10.70 6.10 1.64
C ILE A 53 10.64 5.10 2.79
N VAL A 54 11.17 3.90 2.55
CA VAL A 54 11.46 2.89 3.56
C VAL A 54 12.97 2.84 3.75
N ASN A 55 13.46 3.36 4.87
CA ASN A 55 14.88 3.31 5.21
C ASN A 55 15.08 3.48 6.72
N ARG A 56 15.45 2.40 7.40
CA ARG A 56 15.66 2.37 8.86
C ARG A 56 16.73 3.34 9.36
N THR A 57 17.74 3.62 8.54
CA THR A 57 18.85 4.50 8.96
C THR A 57 18.43 5.95 9.19
N ILE A 58 17.34 6.39 8.55
CA ILE A 58 16.78 7.74 8.64
C ILE A 58 15.38 7.76 9.24
N ASP A 59 14.88 6.61 9.69
CA ASP A 59 13.52 6.42 10.20
C ASP A 59 13.55 5.61 11.52
N PRO A 60 13.90 6.26 12.65
CA PRO A 60 13.95 5.58 13.94
C PRO A 60 12.56 5.07 14.38
N VAL A 61 11.48 5.72 13.94
CA VAL A 61 10.11 5.28 14.24
C VAL A 61 9.83 3.95 13.54
N LEU A 62 10.28 3.76 12.29
CA LEU A 62 10.15 2.48 11.62
C LEU A 62 10.85 1.35 12.38
N GLU A 63 12.05 1.59 12.92
CA GLU A 63 12.78 0.60 13.71
C GLU A 63 11.98 0.20 14.97
N GLU A 64 11.37 1.16 15.68
CA GLU A 64 10.48 0.88 16.81
C GLU A 64 9.25 0.06 16.40
N LEU A 65 8.59 0.42 15.29
CA LEU A 65 7.44 -0.33 14.76
C LEU A 65 7.82 -1.78 14.41
N MET A 66 9.01 -1.99 13.83
CA MET A 66 9.54 -3.32 13.51
C MET A 66 9.79 -4.15 14.77
N GLN A 67 10.30 -3.55 15.84
CA GLN A 67 10.48 -4.22 17.13
C GLN A 67 9.14 -4.62 17.76
N ILE A 68 8.14 -3.74 17.72
CA ILE A 68 6.79 -4.06 18.21
C ILE A 68 6.16 -5.19 17.38
N ALA A 69 6.32 -5.17 16.06
CA ALA A 69 5.84 -6.25 15.19
C ALA A 69 6.48 -7.60 15.56
N HIS A 70 7.78 -7.63 15.92
CA HIS A 70 8.42 -8.83 16.44
C HIS A 70 7.79 -9.33 17.75
N CYS A 71 7.48 -8.43 18.70
CA CYS A 71 6.79 -8.81 19.93
C CYS A 71 5.43 -9.44 19.63
N ILE A 72 4.64 -8.84 18.73
CA ILE A 72 3.35 -9.41 18.28
C ILE A 72 3.55 -10.81 17.70
N ALA A 73 4.57 -11.02 16.86
CA ALA A 73 4.84 -12.34 16.27
C ALA A 73 5.27 -13.40 17.29
N LEU A 74 5.88 -13.00 18.42
CA LEU A 74 6.23 -13.90 19.51
C LEU A 74 4.99 -14.32 20.32
N ASP A 75 4.03 -13.42 20.51
CA ASP A 75 2.79 -13.70 21.23
C ASP A 75 1.82 -14.60 20.42
N TYR A 76 1.92 -14.56 19.08
CA TYR A 76 1.06 -15.29 18.15
C TYR A 76 1.88 -16.17 17.18
N PRO A 77 2.26 -17.40 17.60
CA PRO A 77 3.07 -18.28 16.77
C PRO A 77 2.35 -18.71 15.47
N ALA A 78 3.14 -19.24 14.53
CA ALA A 78 2.73 -19.53 13.15
C ALA A 78 1.51 -20.43 12.98
N SER A 79 1.06 -21.15 14.01
CA SER A 79 -0.19 -21.93 13.99
C SER A 79 -1.46 -21.06 13.99
N ASN A 80 -1.33 -19.75 14.23
CA ASN A 80 -2.44 -18.80 14.28
C ASN A 80 -2.21 -17.61 13.33
N VAL A 81 -1.84 -17.89 12.06
CA VAL A 81 -1.55 -16.85 11.05
C VAL A 81 -2.66 -15.81 10.94
N SER A 82 -3.93 -16.21 11.01
CA SER A 82 -5.06 -15.28 10.94
C SER A 82 -5.07 -14.27 12.09
N VAL A 83 -4.80 -14.72 13.32
CA VAL A 83 -4.73 -13.84 14.50
C VAL A 83 -3.50 -12.94 14.42
N LEU A 84 -2.37 -13.46 13.95
CA LEU A 84 -1.16 -12.66 13.73
C LEU A 84 -1.41 -11.54 12.70
N VAL A 85 -2.02 -11.88 11.56
CA VAL A 85 -2.41 -10.90 10.53
C VAL A 85 -3.34 -9.85 11.11
N GLN A 86 -4.35 -10.28 11.88
CA GLN A 86 -5.29 -9.35 12.51
C GLN A 86 -4.57 -8.38 13.45
N LYS A 87 -3.71 -8.88 14.34
CA LYS A 87 -2.99 -8.03 15.30
C LYS A 87 -2.01 -7.08 14.63
N LEU A 88 -1.34 -7.54 13.58
CA LEU A 88 -0.46 -6.68 12.79
C LEU A 88 -1.25 -5.59 12.05
N ALA A 89 -2.41 -5.92 11.49
CA ALA A 89 -3.27 -4.97 10.80
C ALA A 89 -3.84 -3.91 11.78
N GLU A 90 -4.36 -4.34 12.94
CA GLU A 90 -4.81 -3.44 14.01
C GLU A 90 -3.68 -2.49 14.44
N PHE A 91 -2.45 -2.99 14.56
CA PHE A 91 -1.28 -2.19 14.93
C PHE A 91 -0.93 -1.14 13.86
N VAL A 92 -0.81 -1.55 12.59
CA VAL A 92 -0.55 -0.64 11.45
C VAL A 92 -1.62 0.44 11.36
N THR A 93 -2.89 0.05 11.38
CA THR A 93 -4.00 0.99 11.29
C THR A 93 -4.04 1.92 12.52
N GLY A 94 -3.72 1.43 13.71
CA GLY A 94 -3.61 2.25 14.91
C GLY A 94 -2.54 3.35 14.79
N HIS A 95 -1.37 3.01 14.24
CA HIS A 95 -0.29 3.97 13.97
C HIS A 95 -0.69 5.04 12.96
N MET A 96 -1.49 4.66 11.95
CA MET A 96 -1.83 5.50 10.79
C MET A 96 -3.18 6.23 10.88
N GLY A 97 -3.66 6.49 12.10
CA GLY A 97 -4.84 7.34 12.32
C GLY A 97 -6.16 6.61 12.51
N GLY A 98 -6.10 5.28 12.69
CA GLY A 98 -7.21 4.42 13.05
C GLY A 98 -8.06 3.96 11.86
N PRO A 99 -9.10 3.12 12.13
CA PRO A 99 -10.00 2.64 11.11
C PRO A 99 -10.71 3.78 10.36
N VAL A 100 -10.84 3.64 9.04
CA VAL A 100 -11.33 4.66 8.13
C VAL A 100 -12.79 4.37 7.77
N LYS A 101 -13.67 5.29 8.15
CA LYS A 101 -15.11 5.23 7.83
C LYS A 101 -15.48 6.03 6.58
N ASP A 102 -14.69 7.06 6.29
CA ASP A 102 -14.91 8.01 5.21
C ASP A 102 -13.56 8.34 4.57
N ALA A 103 -13.43 8.00 3.29
CA ALA A 103 -12.19 8.15 2.55
C ALA A 103 -11.85 9.62 2.27
N ASP A 104 -12.86 10.48 2.07
CA ASP A 104 -12.65 11.90 1.79
C ASP A 104 -12.18 12.63 3.04
N ILE A 105 -12.73 12.28 4.21
CA ILE A 105 -12.23 12.80 5.50
C ILE A 105 -10.79 12.35 5.73
N MET A 106 -10.43 11.09 5.44
CA MET A 106 -9.05 10.64 5.60
C MET A 106 -8.10 11.34 4.62
N LEU A 107 -8.54 11.56 3.37
CA LEU A 107 -7.78 12.32 2.38
C LEU A 107 -7.51 13.75 2.86
N ALA A 108 -8.53 14.45 3.37
CA ALA A 108 -8.35 15.80 3.91
C ALA A 108 -7.35 15.82 5.08
N ARG A 109 -7.49 14.89 6.04
CA ARG A 109 -6.54 14.76 7.16
C ARG A 109 -5.12 14.47 6.69
N TRP A 110 -4.97 13.62 5.67
CA TRP A 110 -3.67 13.32 5.07
C TRP A 110 -3.07 14.55 4.40
N MET A 111 -3.85 15.32 3.64
CA MET A 111 -3.35 16.54 2.98
C MET A 111 -2.75 17.51 3.99
N ASP A 112 -3.48 17.80 5.07
CA ASP A 112 -3.01 18.67 6.15
C ASP A 112 -1.75 18.08 6.81
N ARG A 113 -1.82 16.80 7.22
CA ARG A 113 -0.72 16.16 7.95
C ARG A 113 0.55 16.04 7.12
N SER A 114 0.41 15.76 5.83
CA SER A 114 1.54 15.65 4.91
C SER A 114 2.23 17.00 4.71
N MET A 115 1.49 18.12 4.73
CA MET A 115 2.07 19.47 4.67
C MET A 115 2.88 19.78 5.94
N GLU A 116 2.33 19.43 7.11
CA GLU A 116 3.03 19.58 8.39
C GLU A 116 4.33 18.76 8.43
N LEU A 117 4.28 17.48 8.04
CA LEU A 117 5.45 16.61 8.00
C LEU A 117 6.53 17.15 7.08
N ARG A 118 6.16 17.63 5.88
CA ARG A 118 7.13 18.21 4.95
C ARG A 118 7.81 19.44 5.52
N THR A 119 7.04 20.28 6.22
CA THR A 119 7.54 21.50 6.85
C THR A 119 8.45 21.18 8.04
N SER A 120 8.07 20.27 8.92
CA SER A 120 8.84 19.94 10.12
C SER A 120 10.14 19.20 9.80
N LEU A 121 10.08 18.26 8.86
CA LEU A 121 11.23 17.44 8.43
C LEU A 121 12.09 18.13 7.37
N HIS A 122 11.64 19.29 6.84
CA HIS A 122 12.32 20.02 5.78
C HIS A 122 12.62 19.15 4.55
N THR A 123 11.68 18.27 4.18
CA THR A 123 11.81 17.32 3.07
C THR A 123 10.45 17.01 2.45
N SER A 124 10.41 16.58 1.19
CA SER A 124 9.23 16.03 0.51
C SER A 124 9.29 14.51 0.39
N LEU A 125 10.40 13.92 0.86
CA LEU A 125 10.61 12.50 1.00
C LEU A 125 10.18 12.09 2.41
N LEU A 126 9.00 11.51 2.55
CA LEU A 126 8.41 11.18 3.84
C LEU A 126 8.83 9.75 4.26
N PRO A 127 9.53 9.58 5.39
CA PRO A 127 9.80 8.26 5.94
C PRO A 127 8.49 7.58 6.34
N ILE A 128 8.31 6.31 5.97
CA ILE A 128 7.06 5.56 6.21
C ILE A 128 6.65 5.53 7.69
N GLY A 129 7.62 5.44 8.62
CA GLY A 129 7.38 5.44 10.05
C GLY A 129 6.85 6.77 10.57
N SER A 130 7.15 7.88 9.90
CA SER A 130 6.66 9.22 10.26
C SER A 130 5.21 9.47 9.83
N ILE A 131 4.65 8.64 8.95
CA ILE A 131 3.26 8.75 8.49
C ILE A 131 2.34 8.17 9.56
N ASN A 132 1.77 9.05 10.38
CA ASN A 132 0.83 8.69 11.45
C ASN A 132 -0.65 8.96 11.11
N ILE A 133 -0.92 9.44 9.89
CA ILE A 133 -2.23 9.55 9.27
C ILE A 133 -2.03 9.04 7.85
N GLY A 134 -2.61 7.89 7.51
CA GLY A 134 -2.32 7.18 6.27
C GLY A 134 -3.51 7.06 5.35
N LEU A 135 -3.23 6.93 4.06
CA LEU A 135 -4.16 6.38 3.08
C LEU A 135 -3.86 4.89 2.92
N SER A 136 -4.74 4.18 2.25
CA SER A 136 -4.62 2.75 1.95
C SER A 136 -3.25 2.34 1.39
N ARG A 137 -2.67 3.13 0.48
CA ARG A 137 -1.28 2.89 0.00
C ARG A 137 -0.22 2.94 1.11
N HIS A 138 -0.35 3.84 2.08
CA HIS A 138 0.56 3.95 3.22
C HIS A 138 0.39 2.78 4.17
N HIS A 139 -0.88 2.44 4.49
CA HIS A 139 -1.21 1.29 5.32
C HIS A 139 -0.63 0.01 4.71
N ALA A 140 -0.82 -0.18 3.41
CA ALA A 140 -0.39 -1.39 2.74
C ALA A 140 1.13 -1.51 2.64
N LEU A 141 1.83 -0.39 2.40
CA LEU A 141 3.29 -0.35 2.41
C LEU A 141 3.86 -0.67 3.81
N LEU A 142 3.36 -0.01 4.86
CA LEU A 142 3.83 -0.28 6.22
C LEU A 142 3.53 -1.73 6.63
N PHE A 143 2.32 -2.23 6.35
CA PHE A 143 1.98 -3.62 6.64
C PHE A 143 2.92 -4.60 5.92
N LYS A 144 3.23 -4.36 4.64
CA LYS A 144 4.20 -5.18 3.89
C LYS A 144 5.58 -5.17 4.55
N VAL A 145 6.09 -4.00 4.93
CA VAL A 145 7.39 -3.86 5.60
C VAL A 145 7.42 -4.66 6.91
N LEU A 146 6.40 -4.53 7.75
CA LEU A 146 6.34 -5.24 9.02
C LEU A 146 6.12 -6.75 8.83
N ALA A 147 5.31 -7.16 7.86
CA ALA A 147 5.11 -8.57 7.50
C ALA A 147 6.42 -9.22 7.04
N ASP A 148 7.19 -8.55 6.19
CA ASP A 148 8.49 -9.02 5.71
C ASP A 148 9.50 -9.18 6.85
N ASN A 149 9.46 -8.26 7.83
CA ASN A 149 10.30 -8.29 9.01
C ASN A 149 10.06 -9.53 9.88
N ILE A 150 8.79 -9.90 10.08
CA ILE A 150 8.39 -11.08 10.86
C ILE A 150 8.28 -12.36 10.03
N LYS A 151 8.64 -12.30 8.74
CA LYS A 151 8.59 -13.43 7.78
C LYS A 151 7.18 -13.98 7.54
N LEU A 152 6.16 -13.13 7.64
CA LEU A 152 4.79 -13.45 7.25
C LEU A 152 4.64 -13.36 5.72
N PRO A 153 4.22 -14.43 5.02
CA PRO A 153 3.98 -14.38 3.58
C PRO A 153 2.93 -13.33 3.22
N CYS A 154 3.36 -12.27 2.55
CA CYS A 154 2.53 -11.12 2.21
C CYS A 154 2.91 -10.59 0.82
N ARG A 155 1.91 -10.29 -0.01
CA ARG A 155 2.07 -9.50 -1.24
C ARG A 155 1.63 -8.07 -0.99
N LEU A 156 2.20 -7.17 -1.75
CA LEU A 156 1.69 -5.80 -1.90
C LEU A 156 1.29 -5.63 -3.36
N VAL A 157 0.04 -5.26 -3.60
CA VAL A 157 -0.52 -5.16 -4.96
C VAL A 157 -1.15 -3.80 -5.13
N LYS A 158 -0.86 -3.16 -6.27
CA LYS A 158 -1.50 -1.91 -6.70
C LYS A 158 -2.47 -2.16 -7.83
N GLY A 159 -3.52 -1.36 -7.89
CA GLY A 159 -4.39 -1.29 -9.06
C GLY A 159 -5.87 -1.41 -8.76
N SER A 160 -6.64 -0.89 -9.71
CA SER A 160 -8.11 -0.78 -9.63
C SER A 160 -8.84 -2.12 -9.63
N HIS A 161 -8.19 -3.23 -10.03
CA HIS A 161 -8.80 -4.56 -9.99
C HIS A 161 -9.24 -4.96 -8.57
N TYR A 162 -8.51 -4.51 -7.56
CA TYR A 162 -8.75 -4.88 -6.16
C TYR A 162 -9.59 -3.84 -5.40
N THR A 163 -9.42 -2.55 -5.74
CA THR A 163 -9.95 -1.42 -4.96
C THR A 163 -10.92 -0.54 -5.73
N GLY A 164 -10.97 -0.68 -7.07
CA GLY A 164 -11.64 0.25 -7.97
C GLY A 164 -10.86 1.54 -8.25
N VAL A 165 -9.68 1.73 -7.64
CA VAL A 165 -8.84 2.93 -7.76
C VAL A 165 -7.44 2.54 -8.21
N GLU A 166 -6.95 3.17 -9.29
CA GLU A 166 -5.72 2.77 -9.99
C GLU A 166 -4.46 2.85 -9.10
N ASP A 167 -4.36 3.90 -8.30
CA ASP A 167 -3.17 4.16 -7.47
C ASP A 167 -3.31 3.64 -6.02
N ASP A 168 -4.35 2.85 -5.76
CA ASP A 168 -4.57 2.26 -4.46
C ASP A 168 -3.78 0.95 -4.30
N ALA A 169 -3.41 0.62 -3.06
CA ALA A 169 -2.62 -0.58 -2.75
C ALA A 169 -3.25 -1.40 -1.62
N VAL A 170 -3.13 -2.71 -1.75
CA VAL A 170 -3.66 -3.69 -0.79
C VAL A 170 -2.64 -4.79 -0.53
N ASN A 171 -2.79 -5.46 0.61
CA ASN A 171 -2.00 -6.65 0.91
C ASN A 171 -2.79 -7.93 0.72
N MET A 172 -2.09 -8.96 0.26
CA MET A 172 -2.62 -10.31 0.20
C MET A 172 -1.75 -11.25 1.02
N VAL A 173 -2.36 -12.03 1.90
CA VAL A 173 -1.69 -13.04 2.71
C VAL A 173 -2.15 -14.42 2.29
N ARG A 174 -1.34 -15.44 2.55
CA ARG A 174 -1.68 -16.84 2.30
C ARG A 174 -1.80 -17.58 3.62
N LEU A 175 -2.92 -18.27 3.81
CA LEU A 175 -3.14 -19.13 4.98
C LEU A 175 -2.69 -20.57 4.68
N GLU A 176 -2.78 -21.43 5.69
CA GLU A 176 -2.32 -22.83 5.63
C GLU A 176 -2.99 -23.68 4.54
N ASP A 177 -4.19 -23.29 4.10
CA ASP A 177 -4.95 -23.94 3.03
C ASP A 177 -4.54 -23.46 1.63
N GLU A 178 -3.42 -22.73 1.53
CA GLU A 178 -2.86 -22.13 0.32
C GLU A 178 -3.79 -21.14 -0.39
N ARG A 179 -4.88 -20.70 0.27
CA ARG A 179 -5.77 -19.67 -0.27
C ARG A 179 -5.23 -18.28 0.02
N ASP A 180 -5.39 -17.40 -0.97
CA ASP A 180 -5.02 -16.00 -0.86
C ASP A 180 -6.19 -15.19 -0.29
N PHE A 181 -5.89 -14.30 0.65
CA PHE A 181 -6.85 -13.40 1.29
C PHE A 181 -6.34 -11.97 1.22
N LEU A 182 -7.21 -11.05 0.83
CA LEU A 182 -6.98 -9.62 0.99
C LEU A 182 -7.12 -9.25 2.47
N VAL A 183 -6.20 -8.44 2.96
CA VAL A 183 -6.25 -7.89 4.33
C VAL A 183 -6.89 -6.52 4.28
N ASP A 184 -8.05 -6.34 4.92
CA ASP A 184 -8.61 -5.00 5.13
C ASP A 184 -7.72 -4.26 6.14
N LEU A 185 -7.19 -3.11 5.73
CA LEU A 185 -6.39 -2.21 6.57
C LEU A 185 -7.07 -0.86 6.80
N MET A 186 -8.26 -0.67 6.25
CA MET A 186 -9.00 0.58 6.23
C MET A 186 -10.21 0.51 7.15
N ALA A 187 -11.29 -0.17 6.75
CA ALA A 187 -12.57 -0.09 7.45
C ALA A 187 -12.63 -1.05 8.65
N ALA A 188 -12.17 -2.28 8.45
CA ALA A 188 -12.16 -3.33 9.47
C ALA A 188 -10.79 -4.03 9.55
N PRO A 189 -9.77 -3.39 10.15
CA PRO A 189 -8.39 -3.87 10.18
C PRO A 189 -8.26 -5.34 10.58
N GLY A 190 -7.62 -6.13 9.73
CA GLY A 190 -7.35 -7.55 9.97
C GLY A 190 -8.44 -8.49 9.46
N THR A 191 -9.54 -7.96 8.91
CA THR A 191 -10.54 -8.79 8.24
C THR A 191 -9.92 -9.41 6.98
N LEU A 192 -10.03 -10.74 6.87
CA LEU A 192 -9.53 -11.50 5.72
C LEU A 192 -10.65 -11.72 4.71
N ILE A 193 -10.49 -11.17 3.51
CA ILE A 193 -11.46 -11.27 2.41
C ILE A 193 -10.92 -12.27 1.37
N PRO A 194 -11.63 -13.38 1.09
CA PRO A 194 -11.20 -14.36 0.09
C PRO A 194 -10.93 -13.72 -1.28
N ALA A 195 -9.76 -13.99 -1.86
CA ALA A 195 -9.34 -13.37 -3.12
C ALA A 195 -10.11 -13.87 -4.36
N ASP A 196 -10.71 -15.07 -4.27
CA ASP A 196 -11.53 -15.70 -5.32
C ASP A 196 -12.78 -14.88 -5.67
N ILE A 197 -13.29 -14.07 -4.73
CA ILE A 197 -14.37 -13.11 -4.95
C ILE A 197 -13.99 -12.07 -6.02
N PHE A 198 -12.73 -11.66 -6.09
CA PHE A 198 -12.24 -10.67 -7.05
C PHE A 198 -12.00 -11.29 -8.44
N SER A 199 -11.64 -12.58 -8.50
CA SER A 199 -11.48 -13.33 -9.75
C SER A 199 -12.81 -13.58 -10.47
N ALA A 200 -13.92 -13.75 -9.75
CA ALA A 200 -15.23 -14.00 -10.34
C ALA A 200 -15.78 -12.83 -11.19
N LYS A 201 -15.31 -11.59 -10.96
CA LYS A 201 -15.67 -10.43 -11.79
C LYS A 201 -15.03 -10.48 -13.19
N ASP A 202 -13.93 -11.22 -13.37
CA ASP A 202 -13.30 -11.40 -14.69
C ASP A 202 -14.10 -12.34 -15.60
N THR A 203 -14.84 -13.29 -15.04
CA THR A 203 -15.67 -14.22 -15.84
C THR A 203 -16.97 -13.56 -16.34
N ALA A 204 -17.48 -12.56 -15.62
CA ALA A 204 -18.68 -11.83 -16.00
C ALA A 204 -18.43 -10.77 -17.11
N LEU A 205 -17.22 -10.22 -17.19
CA LEU A 205 -16.84 -9.26 -18.25
C LEU A 205 -16.44 -9.92 -19.57
N LYS A 206 -16.08 -11.21 -19.57
CA LYS A 206 -15.77 -11.97 -20.81
C LYS A 206 -17.02 -12.47 -21.56
N SER A 207 -18.23 -12.34 -21.00
CA SER A 207 -19.46 -12.88 -21.60
C SER A 207 -20.34 -11.85 -22.32
N TYR A 208 -20.00 -10.56 -22.31
CA TYR A 208 -20.72 -9.54 -23.08
C TYR A 208 -19.93 -9.10 -24.32
N ASN A 209 -20.00 -9.91 -25.39
CA ASN A 209 -19.80 -9.46 -26.76
C ASN A 209 -21.16 -9.35 -27.44
N PRO A 210 -21.81 -8.17 -27.50
CA PRO A 210 -22.95 -8.00 -28.40
C PRO A 210 -22.39 -7.93 -29.81
N SER A 211 -22.47 -9.04 -30.55
CA SER A 211 -22.27 -9.06 -31.99
C SER A 211 -23.23 -8.05 -32.62
N LEU A 212 -22.69 -6.96 -33.18
CA LEU A 212 -23.42 -6.04 -34.05
C LEU A 212 -23.85 -6.80 -35.31
N SER A 213 -25.08 -7.30 -35.28
CA SER A 213 -25.78 -7.86 -36.43
C SER A 213 -26.04 -6.73 -37.43
N LYS A 214 -25.61 -6.97 -38.68
CA LYS A 214 -25.96 -6.15 -39.83
C LYS A 214 -27.48 -6.22 -40.02
N ILE A 215 -28.15 -5.07 -40.00
CA ILE A 215 -29.54 -4.95 -40.48
C ILE A 215 -29.48 -4.60 -41.97
N PRO A 216 -30.24 -5.29 -42.84
CA PRO A 216 -30.32 -4.98 -44.26
C PRO A 216 -31.35 -3.86 -44.50
N THR A 217 -31.09 -3.02 -45.49
CA THR A 217 -32.11 -2.13 -46.03
C THR A 217 -32.32 -2.46 -47.51
N ILE A 218 -33.60 -2.67 -47.82
CA ILE A 218 -34.23 -2.98 -49.12
C ILE A 218 -33.96 -1.86 -50.12
#